data_AF-A0A1Y3XFG2-F1
#
_entry.id   AF-A0A1Y3XFG2-F1
#
_cell.length_a   1.000
_cell.length_b   1.000
_cell.length_c   1.000
_cell.angle_alpha   90.00
_cell.angle_beta   90.00
_cell.angle_gamma   90.00
#
_symmetry.space_group_name_H-M   'P 1'
#
loop_
_entity.id
_entity.type
_entity.pdbx_description
1 polymer ?
#
loop_
_entity_poly.entity_id
_entity_poly.type
_entity_poly.pdbx_seq_one_letter_code
_entity_poly.pdbx_strand_id
1 'polypeptide(L)'
;MDREERLREAMEREKANRIQQKRKRVFGSAQGLMDCTFDRDNGAVPQLAWARQYVEHWPEMRRENMGLLFWGPAGTGKTFAAACIANALVDLEVGVRMITLGEALLNLFGMSGEERIQYLEVLTTCGLLILDDFGVERRTPYAREQVYEIVNRRYLSGRPMVVTTNLTLKELKNADRDDSRIHDRVLERCVPVCFDGTSLRQEKTAERIKRMQTLLTGGSPAD
;
A
#
# COMPACT_ATOMS: atom_id res chain seq x y z
N MET A 1 36.11 22.95 -1.23
CA MET A 1 34.96 22.55 -0.41
C MET A 1 34.99 23.32 0.88
N ASP A 2 34.09 24.28 0.98
CA ASP A 2 33.89 25.14 2.14
C ASP A 2 33.32 24.35 3.34
N ARG A 3 33.54 24.82 4.57
CA ARG A 3 33.06 24.16 5.79
C ARG A 3 31.53 24.09 5.82
N GLU A 4 30.85 25.10 5.29
CA GLU A 4 29.39 25.12 5.19
C GLU A 4 28.85 24.08 4.21
N GLU A 5 29.52 23.89 3.08
CA GLU A 5 29.18 22.90 2.06
C GLU A 5 29.23 21.47 2.63
N ARG A 6 30.31 21.15 3.36
CA ARG A 6 30.45 19.84 4.05
C ARG A 6 29.38 19.59 5.11
N LEU A 7 28.96 20.63 5.83
CA LEU A 7 27.90 20.52 6.84
C LEU A 7 26.54 20.28 6.18
N ARG A 8 26.23 20.97 5.08
CA ARG A 8 24.99 20.75 4.31
C ARG A 8 24.93 19.34 3.74
N GLU A 9 25.99 18.88 3.10
CA GLU A 9 26.08 17.51 2.56
C GLU A 9 25.92 16.44 3.65
N ALA A 10 26.52 16.64 4.82
CA ALA A 10 26.38 15.72 5.95
C ALA A 10 24.93 15.64 6.46
N MET A 11 24.25 16.79 6.60
CA MET A 11 22.85 16.85 7.02
C MET A 11 21.91 16.21 5.98
N GLU A 12 22.14 16.46 4.70
CA GLU A 12 21.35 15.83 3.63
C GLU A 12 21.52 14.32 3.61
N ARG A 13 22.75 13.84 3.76
CA ARG A 13 23.05 12.41 3.84
C ARG A 13 22.41 11.75 5.05
N GLU A 14 22.43 12.40 6.21
CA GLU A 14 21.76 11.92 7.41
C GLU A 14 20.24 11.85 7.22
N LYS A 15 19.63 12.90 6.67
CA LYS A 15 18.21 12.94 6.33
C LYS A 15 17.83 11.83 5.35
N ALA A 16 18.61 11.63 4.30
CA ALA A 16 18.40 10.57 3.30
C ALA A 16 18.47 9.17 3.94
N ASN A 17 19.48 8.92 4.77
CA ASN A 17 19.61 7.65 5.50
C ASN A 17 18.41 7.40 6.42
N ARG A 18 17.93 8.45 7.11
CA ARG A 18 16.76 8.38 7.99
C ARG A 18 15.49 8.02 7.21
N ILE A 19 15.24 8.70 6.09
CA ILE A 19 14.09 8.41 5.21
C ILE A 19 14.18 6.98 4.68
N GLN A 20 15.35 6.54 4.23
CA GLN A 20 15.56 5.19 3.73
C GLN A 20 15.27 4.12 4.81
N GLN A 21 15.70 4.35 6.05
CA GLN A 21 15.37 3.47 7.18
C GLN A 21 13.86 3.48 7.49
N LYS A 22 13.19 4.64 7.41
CA LYS A 22 11.73 4.73 7.55
C LYS A 22 11.03 3.92 6.46
N ARG A 23 11.41 4.05 5.19
CA ARG A 23 10.85 3.27 4.06
C ARG A 23 11.05 1.76 4.27
N LYS A 24 12.23 1.32 4.74
CA LYS A 24 12.46 -0.08 5.12
C LYS A 24 11.43 -0.61 6.12
N ARG A 25 11.07 0.19 7.13
CA ARG A 25 10.06 -0.18 8.13
C ARG A 25 8.63 -0.14 7.58
N VAL A 26 8.35 0.75 6.63
CA VAL A 26 7.03 0.91 6.01
C VAL A 26 6.68 -0.28 5.14
N PHE A 27 7.63 -0.72 4.30
CA PHE A 27 7.40 -1.78 3.31
C PHE A 27 7.80 -3.19 3.77
N GLY A 28 8.57 -3.33 4.87
CA GLY A 28 8.90 -4.64 5.43
C GLY A 28 9.52 -5.59 4.40
N SER A 29 8.81 -6.69 4.12
CA SER A 29 9.18 -7.69 3.11
C SER A 29 8.99 -7.20 1.65
N ALA A 30 8.12 -6.22 1.41
CA ALA A 30 7.81 -5.64 0.10
C ALA A 30 8.81 -4.55 -0.33
N GLN A 31 10.11 -4.78 -0.13
CA GLN A 31 11.16 -3.77 -0.37
C GLN A 31 11.20 -3.22 -1.80
N GLY A 32 10.72 -3.98 -2.78
CA GLY A 32 10.58 -3.54 -4.17
C GLY A 32 9.64 -2.33 -4.37
N LEU A 33 8.84 -1.97 -3.36
CA LEU A 33 7.92 -0.83 -3.40
C LEU A 33 8.54 0.48 -2.87
N MET A 34 9.74 0.46 -2.28
CA MET A 34 10.42 1.69 -1.77
C MET A 34 10.73 2.72 -2.86
N ASP A 35 10.75 2.23 -4.09
CA ASP A 35 11.10 2.92 -5.31
C ASP A 35 9.85 3.37 -6.09
N CYS A 36 8.66 2.98 -5.65
CA CYS A 36 7.40 3.39 -6.26
C CYS A 36 7.05 4.80 -5.80
N THR A 37 7.56 5.79 -6.51
CA THR A 37 7.27 7.21 -6.28
C THR A 37 6.46 7.78 -7.44
N PHE A 38 5.83 8.91 -7.18
CA PHE A 38 5.08 9.67 -8.18
C PHE A 38 5.94 10.13 -9.38
N ASP A 39 7.26 10.26 -9.22
CA ASP A 39 8.17 10.62 -10.32
C ASP A 39 8.40 9.48 -11.31
N ARG A 40 8.05 8.24 -10.93
CA ARG A 40 8.14 7.06 -11.80
C ARG A 40 6.82 6.76 -12.53
N ASP A 41 5.86 7.66 -12.41
CA ASP A 41 4.61 7.60 -13.15
C ASP A 41 4.88 7.86 -14.64
N ASN A 42 4.53 6.90 -15.48
CA ASN A 42 4.64 7.00 -16.94
C ASN A 42 3.32 7.40 -17.61
N GLY A 43 2.31 7.80 -16.83
CA GLY A 43 0.99 8.20 -17.32
C GLY A 43 0.04 7.03 -17.60
N ALA A 44 0.47 5.77 -17.40
CA ALA A 44 -0.36 4.60 -17.66
C ALA A 44 -1.46 4.38 -16.61
N VAL A 45 -1.41 5.09 -15.47
CA VAL A 45 -2.38 4.98 -14.38
C VAL A 45 -2.98 6.37 -14.09
N PRO A 46 -4.04 6.79 -14.79
CA PRO A 46 -4.69 8.09 -14.59
C PRO A 46 -5.11 8.36 -13.14
N GLN A 47 -5.45 7.29 -12.41
CA GLN A 47 -5.86 7.33 -11.00
C GLN A 47 -4.77 7.84 -10.06
N LEU A 48 -3.51 7.91 -10.50
CA LEU A 48 -2.44 8.52 -9.70
C LEU A 48 -2.69 10.00 -9.40
N ALA A 49 -3.49 10.70 -10.20
CA ALA A 49 -3.94 12.06 -9.90
C ALA A 49 -4.67 12.13 -8.54
N TRP A 50 -5.55 11.15 -8.25
CA TRP A 50 -6.23 11.05 -6.96
C TRP A 50 -5.25 10.81 -5.81
N ALA A 51 -4.27 9.94 -6.03
CA ALA A 51 -3.23 9.66 -5.04
C ALA A 51 -2.34 10.88 -4.74
N ARG A 52 -1.98 11.68 -5.77
CA ARG A 52 -1.24 12.94 -5.59
C ARG A 52 -2.05 13.95 -4.79
N GLN A 53 -3.30 14.19 -5.20
CA GLN A 53 -4.21 15.13 -4.54
C GLN A 53 -4.47 14.75 -3.07
N TYR A 54 -4.56 13.45 -2.78
CA TYR A 54 -4.69 12.95 -1.41
C TYR A 54 -3.49 13.29 -0.52
N VAL A 55 -2.27 13.20 -1.07
CA VAL A 55 -1.04 13.55 -0.35
C VAL A 55 -0.91 15.08 -0.20
N GLU A 56 -1.24 15.84 -1.24
CA GLU A 56 -1.20 17.31 -1.23
C GLU A 56 -2.12 17.90 -0.15
N HIS A 57 -3.29 17.28 0.07
CA HIS A 57 -4.27 17.67 1.10
C HIS A 57 -4.19 16.79 2.34
N TRP A 58 -3.02 16.19 2.63
CA TRP A 58 -2.86 15.27 3.76
C TRP A 58 -3.30 15.84 5.12
N PRO A 59 -3.04 17.11 5.48
CA PRO A 59 -3.52 17.67 6.74
C PRO A 59 -5.04 17.56 6.91
N GLU A 60 -5.81 17.86 5.87
CA GLU A 60 -7.26 17.74 5.83
C GLU A 60 -7.69 16.27 5.84
N MET A 61 -7.09 15.43 5.01
CA MET A 61 -7.39 13.99 4.95
C MET A 61 -7.20 13.33 6.33
N ARG A 62 -6.14 13.74 7.05
CA ARG A 62 -5.86 13.27 8.42
C ARG A 62 -6.85 13.82 9.44
N ARG A 63 -7.17 15.12 9.38
CA ARG A 63 -8.10 15.76 10.33
C ARG A 63 -9.52 15.21 10.21
N GLU A 64 -9.96 14.93 8.99
CA GLU A 64 -11.32 14.45 8.70
C GLU A 64 -11.41 12.92 8.59
N ASN A 65 -10.29 12.22 8.83
CA ASN A 65 -10.19 10.77 8.77
C ASN A 65 -10.67 10.17 7.43
N MET A 66 -10.26 10.79 6.33
CA MET A 66 -10.60 10.39 4.97
C MET A 66 -9.56 9.41 4.43
N GLY A 67 -10.04 8.24 3.99
CA GLY A 67 -9.25 7.20 3.36
C GLY A 67 -9.54 7.05 1.86
N LEU A 68 -8.84 6.11 1.23
CA LEU A 68 -9.08 5.72 -0.17
C LEU A 68 -9.25 4.22 -0.29
N LEU A 69 -10.18 3.79 -1.14
CA LEU A 69 -10.37 2.40 -1.52
C LEU A 69 -10.06 2.25 -3.00
N PHE A 70 -8.89 1.70 -3.32
CA PHE A 70 -8.50 1.37 -4.68
C PHE A 70 -9.05 0.00 -5.04
N TRP A 71 -9.93 -0.07 -6.03
CA TRP A 71 -10.58 -1.32 -6.42
C TRP A 71 -10.57 -1.51 -7.94
N GLY A 72 -10.58 -2.77 -8.39
CA GLY A 72 -10.56 -3.12 -9.81
C GLY A 72 -9.67 -4.34 -10.11
N PRO A 73 -9.49 -4.73 -11.37
CA PRO A 73 -8.76 -5.95 -11.73
C PRO A 73 -7.28 -5.99 -11.31
N ALA A 74 -6.68 -7.18 -11.30
CA ALA A 74 -5.27 -7.35 -10.95
C ALA A 74 -4.34 -6.68 -11.99
N GLY A 75 -3.29 -6.02 -11.50
CA GLY A 75 -2.25 -5.42 -12.34
C GLY A 75 -2.57 -4.04 -12.92
N THR A 76 -3.69 -3.41 -12.52
CA THR A 76 -4.10 -2.06 -12.98
C THR A 76 -3.42 -0.89 -12.26
N GLY A 77 -2.49 -1.15 -11.34
CA GLY A 77 -1.68 -0.10 -10.69
C GLY A 77 -2.08 0.30 -9.26
N LYS A 78 -3.08 -0.36 -8.64
CA LYS A 78 -3.54 -0.06 -7.27
C LYS A 78 -2.44 -0.05 -6.21
N THR A 79 -1.68 -1.15 -6.10
CA THR A 79 -0.55 -1.29 -5.16
C THR A 79 0.53 -0.25 -5.43
N PHE A 80 0.77 0.09 -6.70
CA PHE A 80 1.72 1.13 -7.07
C PHE A 80 1.26 2.51 -6.59
N ALA A 81 -0.02 2.86 -6.79
CA ALA A 81 -0.59 4.12 -6.29
C ALA A 81 -0.54 4.20 -4.76
N ALA A 82 -0.86 3.11 -4.07
CA ALA A 82 -0.77 3.04 -2.61
C ALA A 82 0.69 3.21 -2.12
N ALA A 83 1.65 2.59 -2.79
CA ALA A 83 3.08 2.75 -2.50
C ALA A 83 3.57 4.19 -2.77
N CYS A 84 3.06 4.86 -3.81
CA CYS A 84 3.37 6.27 -4.07
C CYS A 84 2.90 7.18 -2.92
N ILE A 85 1.67 6.97 -2.42
CA ILE A 85 1.17 7.66 -1.23
C ILE A 85 2.09 7.40 -0.04
N ALA A 86 2.44 6.14 0.21
CA ALA A 86 3.30 5.77 1.33
C ALA A 86 4.67 6.48 1.26
N ASN A 87 5.34 6.43 0.12
CA ASN A 87 6.65 7.06 -0.06
C ASN A 87 6.57 8.58 0.13
N ALA A 88 5.59 9.24 -0.49
CA ALA A 88 5.45 10.69 -0.38
C ALA A 88 5.13 11.15 1.04
N LEU A 89 4.27 10.42 1.78
CA LEU A 89 3.97 10.74 3.17
C LEU A 89 5.15 10.46 4.11
N VAL A 90 5.97 9.43 3.82
CA VAL A 90 7.23 9.19 4.56
C VAL A 90 8.20 10.35 4.38
N ASP A 91 8.26 10.95 3.19
CA ASP A 91 9.08 12.13 2.92
C ASP A 91 8.58 13.38 3.68
N LEU A 92 7.27 13.45 3.95
CA LEU A 92 6.62 14.40 4.86
C LEU A 92 6.70 14.01 6.36
N GLU A 93 7.53 13.01 6.69
CA GLU A 93 7.77 12.48 8.03
C GLU A 93 6.55 11.86 8.74
N VAL A 94 5.50 11.52 7.99
CA VAL A 94 4.33 10.83 8.51
C VAL A 94 4.70 9.37 8.80
N GLY A 95 4.26 8.86 9.96
CA GLY A 95 4.37 7.42 10.25
C GLY A 95 3.42 6.62 9.37
N VAL A 96 3.95 5.91 8.37
CA VAL A 96 3.16 5.05 7.47
C VAL A 96 3.44 3.57 7.75
N ARG A 97 2.42 2.72 7.62
CA ARG A 97 2.57 1.26 7.55
C ARG A 97 1.85 0.75 6.33
N MET A 98 2.51 -0.06 5.52
CA MET A 98 1.90 -0.78 4.41
C MET A 98 2.08 -2.27 4.63
N ILE A 99 0.99 -3.02 4.53
CA ILE A 99 1.00 -4.46 4.77
C ILE A 99 -0.11 -5.15 3.98
N THR A 100 0.13 -6.37 3.53
CA THR A 100 -0.94 -7.23 2.99
C THR A 100 -1.68 -7.90 4.14
N LEU A 101 -2.97 -8.26 3.97
CA LEU A 101 -3.64 -8.99 5.06
C LEU A 101 -2.98 -10.35 5.30
N GLY A 102 -2.50 -11.03 4.26
CA GLY A 102 -1.78 -12.29 4.38
C GLY A 102 -0.51 -12.17 5.24
N GLU A 103 0.28 -11.10 5.07
CA GLU A 103 1.45 -10.83 5.91
C GLU A 103 1.03 -10.48 7.35
N ALA A 104 -0.04 -9.70 7.52
CA ALA A 104 -0.57 -9.39 8.85
C ALA A 104 -1.01 -10.66 9.60
N LEU A 105 -1.74 -11.55 8.92
CA LEU A 105 -2.20 -12.82 9.46
C LEU A 105 -1.04 -13.76 9.81
N LEU A 106 -0.03 -13.82 8.93
CA LEU A 106 1.17 -14.62 9.18
C LEU A 106 1.92 -14.11 10.41
N ASN A 107 2.09 -12.79 10.55
CA ASN A 107 2.76 -12.20 11.71
C ASN A 107 1.97 -12.46 13.00
N LEU A 108 0.64 -12.37 12.95
CA LEU A 108 -0.22 -12.62 14.11
C LEU A 108 -0.24 -14.09 14.55
N PHE A 109 0.11 -15.01 13.65
CA PHE A 109 0.08 -16.44 13.94
C PHE A 109 1.18 -16.82 14.94
N GLY A 110 0.79 -17.43 16.07
CA GLY A 110 1.73 -17.88 17.10
C GLY A 110 2.24 -16.79 18.04
N MET A 111 1.86 -15.52 17.85
CA MET A 111 2.11 -14.45 18.83
C MET A 111 1.38 -14.73 20.13
N SER A 112 2.05 -14.46 21.25
CA SER A 112 1.41 -14.36 22.57
C SER A 112 0.40 -13.22 22.62
N GLY A 113 -0.43 -13.19 23.66
CA GLY A 113 -1.43 -12.12 23.86
C GLY A 113 -0.81 -10.72 23.89
N GLU A 114 0.32 -10.55 24.58
CA GLU A 114 1.01 -9.25 24.70
C GLU A 114 1.63 -8.80 23.37
N GLU A 115 2.33 -9.70 22.67
CA GLU A 115 2.92 -9.41 21.36
C GLU A 115 1.86 -9.01 20.34
N ARG A 116 0.72 -9.71 20.34
CA ARG A 116 -0.42 -9.39 19.49
C ARG A 116 -0.96 -7.99 19.76
N ILE A 117 -1.10 -7.60 21.03
CA ILE A 117 -1.57 -6.25 21.40
C ILE A 117 -0.62 -5.19 20.87
N GLN A 118 0.68 -5.36 21.10
CA GLN A 118 1.71 -4.41 20.64
C GLN A 118 1.73 -4.31 19.11
N TYR A 119 1.63 -5.43 18.41
CA TYR A 119 1.60 -5.47 16.96
C TYR A 119 0.38 -4.72 16.38
N LEU A 120 -0.82 -4.99 16.94
CA LEU A 120 -2.05 -4.29 16.56
C LEU A 120 -1.98 -2.79 16.89
N GLU A 121 -1.34 -2.41 18.00
CA GLU A 121 -1.13 -1.01 18.35
C GLU A 121 -0.28 -0.29 17.29
N VAL A 122 0.81 -0.90 16.82
CA VAL A 122 1.65 -0.33 15.74
C VAL A 122 0.84 -0.08 14.45
N LEU A 123 -0.01 -1.03 14.05
CA LEU A 123 -0.86 -0.90 12.85
C LEU A 123 -1.92 0.18 13.03
N THR A 124 -2.47 0.32 14.23
CA THR A 124 -3.63 1.19 14.49
C THR A 124 -3.24 2.60 14.90
N THR A 125 -1.98 2.82 15.33
CA THR A 125 -1.48 4.12 15.79
C THR A 125 -0.65 4.91 14.79
N CYS A 126 -0.18 4.27 13.71
CA CYS A 126 0.52 4.97 12.64
C CYS A 126 -0.32 6.08 12.00
N GLY A 127 0.31 7.12 11.45
CA GLY A 127 -0.36 8.23 10.76
C GLY A 127 -1.24 7.77 9.60
N LEU A 128 -0.73 6.87 8.75
CA LEU A 128 -1.50 6.19 7.69
C LEU A 128 -1.26 4.69 7.72
N LEU A 129 -2.34 3.91 7.69
CA LEU A 129 -2.31 2.46 7.47
C LEU A 129 -2.74 2.14 6.04
N ILE A 130 -1.94 1.37 5.32
CA ILE A 130 -2.25 0.85 4.00
C ILE A 130 -2.43 -0.66 4.10
N LEU A 131 -3.63 -1.13 3.75
CA LEU A 131 -3.96 -2.55 3.63
C LEU A 131 -4.00 -2.93 2.15
N ASP A 132 -2.97 -3.61 1.68
CA ASP A 132 -2.86 -4.04 0.28
C ASP A 132 -3.51 -5.42 0.08
N ASP A 133 -4.11 -5.63 -1.10
CA ASP A 133 -4.76 -6.87 -1.56
C ASP A 133 -5.88 -7.41 -0.64
N PHE A 134 -6.71 -6.50 -0.16
CA PHE A 134 -7.85 -6.79 0.71
C PHE A 134 -8.89 -7.68 0.03
N GLY A 135 -9.18 -8.85 0.61
CA GLY A 135 -10.32 -9.70 0.24
C GLY A 135 -9.98 -11.14 -0.13
N VAL A 136 -8.73 -11.46 -0.48
CA VAL A 136 -8.36 -12.81 -0.93
C VAL A 136 -8.17 -13.80 0.25
N GLU A 137 -7.77 -13.32 1.43
CA GLU A 137 -7.31 -14.20 2.53
C GLU A 137 -8.37 -14.60 3.58
N ARG A 138 -9.64 -14.23 3.40
CA ARG A 138 -10.70 -14.40 4.43
C ARG A 138 -11.37 -15.78 4.48
N ARG A 139 -10.64 -16.84 4.15
CA ARG A 139 -11.22 -18.18 4.00
C ARG A 139 -11.44 -18.92 5.33
N THR A 140 -10.87 -18.43 6.44
CA THR A 140 -11.00 -19.07 7.76
C THR A 140 -11.64 -18.12 8.78
N PRO A 141 -12.40 -18.62 9.78
CA PRO A 141 -12.96 -17.80 10.84
C PRO A 141 -11.90 -16.98 11.59
N TYR A 142 -10.75 -17.60 11.88
CA TYR A 142 -9.61 -16.92 12.51
C TYR A 142 -9.11 -15.74 11.67
N ALA A 143 -8.87 -15.95 10.37
CA ALA A 143 -8.41 -14.87 9.49
C ALA A 143 -9.39 -13.70 9.46
N ARG A 144 -10.69 -14.00 9.41
CA ARG A 144 -11.76 -12.98 9.44
C ARG A 144 -11.77 -12.19 10.73
N GLU A 145 -11.64 -12.85 11.87
CA GLU A 145 -11.57 -12.21 13.19
C GLU A 145 -10.37 -11.25 13.29
N GLN A 146 -9.19 -11.71 12.85
CA GLN A 146 -7.99 -10.87 12.87
C GLN A 146 -8.12 -9.64 11.94
N VAL A 147 -8.67 -9.81 10.74
CA VAL A 147 -8.92 -8.69 9.80
C VAL A 147 -9.95 -7.73 10.37
N TYR A 148 -11.03 -8.25 10.96
CA TYR A 148 -12.02 -7.43 11.65
C TYR A 148 -11.37 -6.60 12.75
N GLU A 149 -10.48 -7.20 13.55
CA GLU A 149 -9.83 -6.50 14.66
C GLU A 149 -8.93 -5.36 14.19
N ILE A 150 -8.14 -5.58 13.13
CA ILE A 150 -7.28 -4.55 12.53
C ILE A 150 -8.14 -3.38 12.02
N VAL A 151 -9.17 -3.68 11.22
CA VAL A 151 -10.05 -2.66 10.62
C VAL A 151 -10.86 -1.93 11.68
N ASN A 152 -11.42 -2.65 12.66
CA ASN A 152 -12.22 -2.08 13.74
C ASN A 152 -11.38 -1.15 14.61
N ARG A 153 -10.19 -1.58 15.06
CA ARG A 153 -9.30 -0.70 15.84
C ARG A 153 -8.85 0.52 15.05
N ARG A 154 -8.57 0.37 13.75
CA ARG A 154 -8.19 1.51 12.90
C ARG A 154 -9.35 2.50 12.75
N TYR A 155 -10.55 1.98 12.52
CA TYR A 155 -11.77 2.78 12.44
C TYR A 155 -12.01 3.59 13.72
N LEU A 156 -11.85 2.95 14.88
CA LEU A 156 -12.02 3.56 16.21
C LEU A 156 -10.88 4.52 16.58
N SER A 157 -9.67 4.33 16.05
CA SER A 157 -8.54 5.23 16.33
C SER A 157 -8.65 6.59 15.64
N GLY A 158 -9.61 6.76 14.73
CA GLY A 158 -9.84 8.03 14.05
C GLY A 158 -8.72 8.41 13.07
N ARG A 159 -7.94 7.44 12.59
CA ARG A 159 -6.79 7.68 11.71
C ARG A 159 -7.02 7.10 10.30
N PRO A 160 -6.65 7.83 9.22
CA PRO A 160 -6.94 7.43 7.84
C PRO A 160 -6.40 6.06 7.46
N MET A 161 -7.00 5.44 6.45
CA MET A 161 -6.44 4.24 5.83
C MET A 161 -6.61 4.23 4.32
N VAL A 162 -5.67 3.60 3.62
CA VAL A 162 -5.81 3.27 2.21
C VAL A 162 -5.96 1.77 2.08
N VAL A 163 -6.91 1.31 1.28
CA VAL A 163 -7.18 -0.11 1.06
C VAL A 163 -7.09 -0.38 -0.43
N THR A 164 -6.41 -1.44 -0.84
CA THR A 164 -6.45 -1.93 -2.23
C THR A 164 -7.18 -3.27 -2.28
N THR A 165 -7.97 -3.53 -3.33
CA THR A 165 -8.70 -4.79 -3.46
C THR A 165 -8.94 -5.16 -4.92
N ASN A 166 -9.00 -6.45 -5.21
CA ASN A 166 -9.45 -6.96 -6.50
C ASN A 166 -10.97 -7.20 -6.56
N LEU A 167 -11.67 -7.06 -5.42
CA LEU A 167 -13.12 -7.14 -5.36
C LEU A 167 -13.75 -5.90 -6.01
N THR A 168 -14.87 -6.11 -6.68
CA THR A 168 -15.73 -5.03 -7.16
C THR A 168 -16.47 -4.38 -6.00
N LEU A 169 -16.92 -3.13 -6.18
CA LEU A 169 -17.79 -2.48 -5.18
C LEU A 169 -19.08 -3.27 -4.93
N LYS A 170 -19.58 -3.98 -5.94
CA LYS A 170 -20.75 -4.85 -5.81
C LYS A 170 -20.47 -6.02 -4.88
N GLU A 171 -19.31 -6.68 -5.03
CA GLU A 171 -18.90 -7.79 -4.15
C GLU A 171 -18.66 -7.31 -2.72
N LEU A 172 -18.06 -6.13 -2.54
CA LEU A 172 -17.87 -5.55 -1.20
C LEU A 172 -19.21 -5.28 -0.50
N LYS A 173 -20.17 -4.67 -1.21
CA LYS A 173 -21.50 -4.33 -0.67
C LYS A 173 -22.41 -5.54 -0.44
N ASN A 174 -22.24 -6.59 -1.24
CA ASN A 174 -23.05 -7.82 -1.15
C ASN A 174 -22.34 -8.95 -0.41
N ALA A 175 -21.31 -8.64 0.37
CA ALA A 175 -20.63 -9.65 1.17
C ALA A 175 -21.58 -10.26 2.21
N ASP A 176 -21.31 -11.51 2.59
CA ASP A 176 -22.08 -12.21 3.62
C ASP A 176 -22.07 -11.40 4.94
N ARG A 177 -23.11 -11.57 5.77
CA ARG A 177 -23.33 -10.77 7.02
C ARG A 177 -22.10 -10.65 7.91
N ASP A 178 -21.32 -11.71 7.99
CA ASP A 178 -20.12 -11.76 8.82
C ASP A 178 -19.00 -10.84 8.29
N ASP A 179 -18.91 -10.64 6.98
CA ASP A 179 -17.92 -9.78 6.32
C ASP A 179 -18.42 -8.34 6.10
N SER A 180 -19.74 -8.14 6.10
CA SER A 180 -20.37 -6.84 5.84
C SER A 180 -19.85 -5.77 6.80
N ARG A 181 -19.67 -6.11 8.09
CA ARG A 181 -19.17 -5.17 9.11
C ARG A 181 -17.76 -4.64 8.83
N ILE A 182 -16.93 -5.43 8.16
CA ILE A 182 -15.57 -5.01 7.79
C ILE A 182 -15.66 -4.08 6.58
N HIS A 183 -16.46 -4.46 5.58
CA HIS A 183 -16.63 -3.68 4.36
C HIS A 183 -17.34 -2.35 4.62
N ASP A 184 -18.37 -2.32 5.46
CA ASP A 184 -19.11 -1.12 5.81
C ASP A 184 -18.18 -0.07 6.43
N ARG A 185 -17.30 -0.47 7.36
CA ARG A 185 -16.33 0.45 7.97
C ARG A 185 -15.30 0.98 6.98
N VAL A 186 -14.84 0.14 6.05
CA VAL A 186 -13.96 0.58 4.98
C VAL A 186 -14.69 1.54 4.06
N LEU A 187 -15.90 1.20 3.61
CA LEU A 187 -16.70 2.03 2.69
C LEU A 187 -17.17 3.35 3.32
N GLU A 188 -17.37 3.39 4.65
CA GLU A 188 -17.73 4.62 5.37
C GLU A 188 -16.57 5.63 5.38
N ARG A 189 -15.32 5.15 5.50
CA ARG A 189 -14.13 6.01 5.65
C ARG A 189 -13.32 6.18 4.39
N CYS A 190 -13.41 5.26 3.45
CA CYS A 190 -12.58 5.22 2.26
C CYS A 190 -13.39 5.54 1.00
N VAL A 191 -13.01 6.62 0.32
CA VAL A 191 -13.60 6.99 -0.96
C VAL A 191 -13.15 5.98 -2.03
N PRO A 192 -14.08 5.34 -2.76
CA PRO A 192 -13.73 4.35 -3.76
C PRO A 192 -13.20 4.99 -5.05
N VAL A 193 -12.04 4.53 -5.51
CA VAL A 193 -11.42 4.91 -6.79
C VAL A 193 -11.25 3.64 -7.63
N CYS A 194 -11.87 3.65 -8.82
CA CYS A 194 -11.84 2.51 -9.74
C CYS A 194 -10.55 2.52 -10.58
N PHE A 195 -9.87 1.38 -10.63
CA PHE A 195 -8.70 1.12 -11.48
C PHE A 195 -9.07 0.06 -12.50
N ASP A 196 -9.53 0.50 -13.67
CA ASP A 196 -10.07 -0.30 -14.78
C ASP A 196 -9.18 -0.30 -16.03
N GLY A 197 -7.95 0.23 -15.91
CA GLY A 197 -6.95 0.24 -17.00
C GLY A 197 -6.43 -1.15 -17.38
N THR A 198 -5.50 -1.19 -18.34
CA THR A 198 -4.84 -2.44 -18.76
C THR A 198 -3.92 -2.99 -17.67
N SER A 199 -3.68 -4.30 -17.71
CA SER A 199 -2.79 -4.94 -16.74
C SER A 199 -1.33 -4.65 -17.09
N LEU A 200 -0.73 -3.69 -16.39
CA LEU A 200 0.70 -3.34 -16.51
C LEU A 200 1.61 -4.52 -16.20
N ARG A 201 1.12 -5.50 -15.41
CA ARG A 201 1.85 -6.74 -15.14
C ARG A 201 1.96 -7.62 -16.38
N GLN A 202 0.91 -7.68 -17.21
CA GLN A 202 0.91 -8.47 -18.44
C GLN A 202 1.85 -7.87 -19.49
N GLU A 203 1.82 -6.54 -19.66
CA GLU A 203 2.73 -5.81 -20.57
C GLU A 203 4.21 -6.08 -20.21
N LYS A 204 4.57 -5.87 -18.94
CA LYS A 204 5.93 -6.17 -18.45
C LYS A 204 6.33 -7.64 -18.61
N THR A 205 5.37 -8.55 -18.46
CA THR A 205 5.62 -9.99 -18.63
C THR A 205 5.92 -10.30 -20.09
N ALA A 206 5.17 -9.74 -21.04
CA ALA A 206 5.40 -9.92 -22.47
C ALA A 206 6.79 -9.37 -22.89
N GLU A 207 7.16 -8.19 -22.42
CA GLU A 207 8.50 -7.61 -22.65
C GLU A 207 9.62 -8.51 -22.09
N ARG A 208 9.43 -9.03 -20.88
CA ARG A 208 10.41 -9.91 -20.23
C ARG A 208 10.56 -11.23 -20.97
N ILE A 209 9.47 -11.82 -21.46
CA ILE A 209 9.49 -13.03 -22.28
C ILE A 209 10.27 -12.76 -23.57
N LYS A 210 9.95 -11.67 -24.29
CA LYS A 210 10.66 -11.29 -25.52
C LYS A 210 12.16 -11.12 -25.29
N ARG A 211 12.54 -10.40 -24.24
CA ARG A 211 13.95 -10.21 -23.86
C ARG A 211 14.64 -11.53 -23.51
N MET A 212 13.96 -12.40 -22.77
CA MET A 212 14.49 -13.70 -22.39
C MET A 212 14.69 -14.61 -23.61
N GLN A 213 13.73 -14.62 -24.54
CA GLN A 213 13.85 -15.32 -25.82
C GLN A 213 15.07 -14.83 -26.60
N THR A 214 15.25 -13.52 -26.77
CA THR A 214 16.43 -12.96 -27.47
C THR A 214 17.76 -13.40 -26.85
N LEU A 215 17.83 -13.45 -25.51
CA LEU A 215 19.04 -13.88 -24.80
C LEU A 215 19.30 -15.38 -24.93
N LEU A 216 18.25 -16.20 -24.90
CA LEU A 216 18.35 -17.66 -24.98
C LEU A 216 18.60 -18.16 -26.41
N THR A 217 18.10 -17.46 -27.44
CA THR A 217 18.31 -17.82 -28.85
C THR A 217 19.52 -17.13 -29.48
N GLY A 218 20.35 -16.45 -28.67
CA GLY A 218 21.59 -15.82 -29.13
C GLY A 218 21.40 -14.70 -30.16
N GLY A 219 20.21 -14.11 -30.26
CA GLY A 219 19.90 -13.08 -31.25
C GLY A 219 19.72 -13.58 -32.69
N SER A 220 19.70 -14.90 -32.93
CA SER A 220 19.34 -15.42 -34.25
C SER A 220 17.81 -15.43 -34.37
N PRO A 221 17.21 -14.81 -35.40
CA PRO A 221 15.82 -15.06 -35.74
C PRO A 221 15.68 -16.56 -36.00
N ALA A 222 14.63 -17.18 -35.47
CA ALA A 222 14.19 -18.45 -36.00
C ALA A 222 13.67 -18.16 -37.42
N ASP A 223 14.38 -18.68 -38.42
CA ASP A 223 13.90 -18.77 -39.81
C ASP A 223 12.62 -19.61 -39.89
#